data_AF-A0A0Q4Y2L9-F1
#
_entry.id   AF-A0A0Q4Y2L9-F1
#
_cell.length_a   1.000
_cell.length_b   1.000
_cell.length_c   1.000
_cell.angle_alpha   90.00
_cell.angle_beta   90.00
_cell.angle_gamma   90.00
#
_symmetry.space_group_name_H-M   'P 1'
#
loop_
_entity.id
_entity.type
_entity.pdbx_description
1 polymer ?
#
loop_
_entity_poly.entity_id
_entity_poly.type
_entity_poly.pdbx_seq_one_letter_code
_entity_poly.pdbx_strand_id
1 'polypeptide(L)'
;MLCIDDLSELRLDYAPVAFIVREATAGWERDEAHALRRAVFCIEQGIFAGDDRDTIDGHAQLLVAMACIAGMPEQVVGTVRIHADRPGLWWGSRLAVHPAFRSQGHLGATLIRLAVSRAHAQGCTAFRAHVQMQNVPLFEKLHWQALGQTAVHGRAHAVMAPDLAHYPPCHDAASGFVSRRRSAPCT
;
A
#
# COMPACT_ATOMS: atom_id res chain seq x y z
N MET A 1 39.58 -11.60 27.19
CA MET A 1 39.78 -11.46 25.73
C MET A 1 38.55 -12.07 25.10
N LEU A 2 37.59 -11.24 24.67
CA LEU A 2 36.37 -11.72 24.03
C LEU A 2 36.76 -12.24 22.65
N CYS A 3 36.49 -13.53 22.39
CA CYS A 3 36.77 -14.16 21.10
C CYS A 3 35.76 -13.62 20.08
N ILE A 4 36.19 -13.41 18.84
CA ILE A 4 35.35 -12.80 17.80
C ILE A 4 34.11 -13.65 17.47
N ASP A 5 34.15 -14.93 17.84
CA ASP A 5 33.05 -15.89 17.68
C ASP A 5 31.85 -15.62 18.63
N ASP A 6 32.05 -14.94 19.78
CA ASP A 6 30.97 -14.58 20.72
C ASP A 6 30.06 -13.44 20.19
N LEU A 7 30.48 -12.72 19.15
CA LEU A 7 29.66 -11.68 18.52
C LEU A 7 28.65 -12.24 17.50
N SER A 8 28.75 -13.54 17.17
CA SER A 8 27.93 -14.18 16.14
C SER A 8 26.54 -14.65 16.62
N GLU A 9 26.30 -14.65 17.94
CA GLU A 9 25.03 -15.08 18.55
C GLU A 9 24.11 -13.93 18.97
N LEU A 10 24.44 -12.68 18.60
CA LEU A 10 23.45 -11.61 18.68
C LEU A 10 22.39 -11.90 17.61
N ARG A 11 21.23 -12.42 18.03
CA ARG A 11 20.01 -12.38 17.22
C ARG A 11 19.72 -10.91 16.91
N LEU A 12 20.23 -10.46 15.78
CA LEU A 12 19.80 -9.24 15.12
C LEU A 12 18.41 -9.53 14.59
N ASP A 13 17.43 -9.53 15.50
CA ASP A 13 16.01 -9.48 15.14
C ASP A 13 15.78 -8.09 14.52
N TYR A 14 16.24 -7.93 13.28
CA TYR A 14 16.20 -6.68 12.55
C TYR A 14 14.75 -6.34 12.23
N ALA A 15 14.34 -5.16 12.68
CA ALA A 15 13.05 -4.60 12.33
C ALA A 15 13.28 -3.21 11.71
N PRO A 16 12.73 -2.93 10.52
CA PRO A 16 12.93 -1.64 9.89
C PRO A 16 12.33 -0.53 10.76
N VAL A 17 13.13 0.51 10.98
CA VAL A 17 12.76 1.69 11.78
C VAL A 17 12.01 2.75 10.96
N ALA A 18 12.17 2.71 9.64
CA ALA A 18 11.55 3.62 8.69
C ALA A 18 11.12 2.88 7.42
N PHE A 19 10.10 3.46 6.79
CA PHE A 19 9.54 3.05 5.52
C PHE A 19 9.48 4.24 4.59
N ILE A 20 9.78 4.03 3.30
CA ILE A 20 9.60 5.03 2.25
C ILE A 20 8.35 4.64 1.46
N VAL A 21 7.41 5.56 1.32
CA VAL A 21 6.15 5.36 0.58
C VAL A 21 6.11 6.30 -0.61
N ARG A 22 6.17 5.77 -1.84
CA ARG A 22 6.31 6.57 -3.06
C ARG A 22 5.71 5.89 -4.29
N GLU A 23 5.62 6.62 -5.39
CA GLU A 23 5.39 6.03 -6.71
C GLU A 23 6.61 5.19 -7.13
N ALA A 24 6.37 3.98 -7.65
CA ALA A 24 7.41 3.06 -8.09
C ALA A 24 8.12 3.63 -9.33
N THR A 25 9.42 3.87 -9.20
CA THR A 25 10.27 4.46 -10.22
C THR A 25 11.21 3.43 -10.85
N ALA A 26 11.72 2.49 -10.06
CA ALA A 26 12.67 1.48 -10.49
C ALA A 26 11.99 0.15 -10.91
N GLY A 27 12.67 -0.65 -11.74
CA GLY A 27 12.15 -1.95 -12.19
C GLY A 27 11.90 -2.92 -11.04
N TRP A 28 12.87 -3.05 -10.14
CA TRP A 28 12.80 -3.94 -8.98
C TRP A 28 11.61 -3.61 -8.06
N GLU A 29 11.27 -2.32 -7.87
CA GLU A 29 10.12 -1.90 -7.05
C GLU A 29 8.80 -2.41 -7.64
N ARG A 30 8.69 -2.38 -8.97
CA ARG A 30 7.51 -2.90 -9.68
C ARG A 30 7.45 -4.41 -9.60
N ASP A 31 8.57 -5.07 -9.83
CA ASP A 31 8.67 -6.53 -9.78
C ASP A 31 8.29 -7.08 -8.40
N GLU A 32 8.82 -6.49 -7.33
CA GLU A 32 8.47 -6.88 -5.96
C GLU A 32 7.03 -6.53 -5.58
N ALA A 33 6.51 -5.38 -6.02
CA ALA A 33 5.11 -5.05 -5.80
C ALA A 33 4.16 -6.05 -6.49
N HIS A 34 4.48 -6.51 -7.70
CA HIS A 34 3.73 -7.57 -8.37
C HIS A 34 3.86 -8.92 -7.65
N ALA A 35 5.06 -9.27 -7.19
CA ALA A 35 5.27 -10.49 -6.39
C ALA A 35 4.46 -10.45 -5.09
N LEU A 36 4.42 -9.30 -4.41
CA LEU A 36 3.63 -9.10 -3.19
C LEU A 36 2.12 -9.21 -3.46
N ARG A 37 1.62 -8.62 -4.55
CA ARG A 37 0.22 -8.76 -4.96
C ARG A 37 -0.14 -10.22 -5.23
N ARG A 38 0.70 -10.97 -5.94
CA ARG A 38 0.49 -12.40 -6.19
C ARG A 38 0.47 -13.20 -4.89
N ALA A 39 1.39 -12.93 -3.97
CA ALA A 39 1.42 -13.58 -2.66
C ALA A 39 0.14 -13.32 -1.85
N VAL A 40 -0.34 -12.08 -1.80
CA VAL A 40 -1.53 -11.72 -1.01
C VAL A 40 -2.83 -12.16 -1.71
N PHE A 41 -3.01 -11.87 -2.99
CA PHE A 41 -4.30 -12.07 -3.65
C PHE A 41 -4.47 -13.46 -4.25
N CYS A 42 -3.42 -14.09 -4.75
CA CYS A 42 -3.49 -15.43 -5.33
C CYS A 42 -3.24 -16.51 -4.26
N ILE A 43 -2.13 -16.40 -3.53
CA ILE A 43 -1.69 -17.47 -2.62
C ILE A 43 -2.45 -17.41 -1.29
N GLU A 44 -2.44 -16.25 -0.62
CA GLU A 44 -3.06 -16.12 0.71
C GLU A 44 -4.59 -16.03 0.62
N GLN A 45 -5.12 -15.14 -0.21
CA GLN A 45 -6.56 -14.92 -0.28
C GLN A 45 -7.27 -15.83 -1.27
N GLY A 46 -6.59 -16.42 -2.26
CA GLY A 46 -7.25 -17.26 -3.28
C GLY A 46 -8.30 -16.53 -4.12
N ILE A 47 -8.13 -15.22 -4.37
CA ILE A 47 -9.04 -14.43 -5.21
C ILE A 47 -8.78 -14.68 -6.70
N PHE A 48 -7.51 -14.82 -7.07
CA PHE A 48 -7.08 -15.03 -8.45
C PHE A 48 -6.36 -16.36 -8.60
N ALA A 49 -6.54 -16.99 -9.77
CA ALA A 49 -5.82 -18.20 -10.13
C ALA A 49 -4.47 -17.82 -10.76
N GLY A 50 -3.38 -18.11 -10.05
CA GLY A 50 -2.01 -17.96 -10.57
C GLY A 50 -1.46 -16.53 -10.51
N ASP A 51 -2.12 -15.57 -11.16
CA ASP A 51 -1.69 -14.17 -11.29
C ASP A 51 -2.89 -13.21 -11.16
N ASP A 52 -2.67 -12.05 -10.52
CA ASP A 52 -3.68 -11.01 -10.30
C ASP A 52 -3.59 -9.87 -11.33
N ARG A 53 -2.62 -9.92 -12.25
CA ARG A 53 -2.43 -8.92 -13.30
C ARG A 53 -3.61 -8.85 -14.27
N ASP A 54 -3.89 -7.64 -14.75
CA ASP A 54 -4.93 -7.37 -15.76
C ASP A 54 -4.50 -6.26 -16.74
N THR A 55 -5.39 -5.88 -17.66
CA THR A 55 -5.13 -4.85 -18.67
C THR A 55 -4.89 -3.45 -18.09
N ILE A 56 -5.34 -3.17 -16.86
CA ILE A 56 -5.15 -1.89 -16.19
C ILE A 56 -3.70 -1.72 -15.74
N ASP A 57 -2.99 -2.82 -15.46
CA ASP A 57 -1.58 -2.76 -15.04
C ASP A 57 -0.66 -2.12 -16.11
N GLY A 58 -1.06 -2.13 -17.38
CA GLY A 58 -0.28 -1.50 -18.46
C GLY A 58 -0.26 0.04 -18.41
N HIS A 59 -1.18 0.68 -17.68
CA HIS A 59 -1.28 2.14 -17.59
C HIS A 59 -1.53 2.65 -16.17
N ALA A 60 -1.60 1.77 -15.17
CA ALA A 60 -1.73 2.14 -13.77
C ALA A 60 -0.42 2.69 -13.20
N GLN A 61 -0.53 3.62 -12.26
CA GLN A 61 0.57 4.04 -11.40
C GLN A 61 0.64 3.12 -10.19
N LEU A 62 1.81 2.54 -9.96
CA LEU A 62 2.05 1.65 -8.83
C LEU A 62 2.72 2.44 -7.71
N LEU A 63 2.13 2.41 -6.53
CA LEU A 63 2.65 3.02 -5.33
C LEU A 63 3.14 1.93 -4.39
N VAL A 64 4.31 2.13 -3.79
CA VAL A 64 5.00 1.14 -2.96
C VAL A 64 5.36 1.73 -1.60
N ALA A 65 5.31 0.89 -0.59
CA ALA A 65 5.87 1.13 0.73
C ALA A 65 7.04 0.17 0.91
N MET A 66 8.23 0.70 1.14
CA MET A 66 9.47 -0.06 1.21
C MET A 66 10.08 0.01 2.60
N ALA A 67 10.46 -1.14 3.16
CA ALA A 67 11.30 -1.20 4.34
C ALA A 67 12.72 -0.74 4.01
N CYS A 68 13.33 0.02 4.92
CA CYS A 68 14.64 0.61 4.72
C CYS A 68 15.69 0.03 5.66
N ILE A 69 16.78 -0.53 5.11
CA ILE A 69 17.95 -1.00 5.86
C ILE A 69 19.05 0.04 5.74
N ALA A 70 19.57 0.52 6.88
CA ALA A 70 20.56 1.60 6.94
C ALA A 70 20.16 2.86 6.12
N GLY A 71 18.86 3.15 6.06
CA GLY A 71 18.30 4.29 5.31
C GLY A 71 18.07 4.03 3.81
N MET A 72 18.45 2.86 3.31
CA MET A 72 18.29 2.48 1.90
C MET A 72 17.06 1.58 1.72
N PRO A 73 16.19 1.83 0.71
CA PRO A 73 15.12 0.91 0.37
C PRO A 73 15.69 -0.46 0.03
N GLU A 74 15.09 -1.51 0.60
CA GLU A 74 15.56 -2.89 0.38
C GLU A 74 14.43 -3.80 -0.09
N GLN A 75 13.26 -3.73 0.56
CA GLN A 75 12.13 -4.59 0.26
C GLN A 75 10.81 -3.81 0.16
N VAL A 76 10.00 -4.08 -0.86
CA VAL A 76 8.61 -3.66 -0.93
C VAL A 76 7.76 -4.49 0.04
N VAL A 77 7.22 -3.81 1.05
CA VAL A 77 6.39 -4.41 2.11
C VAL A 77 4.91 -4.03 2.00
N GLY A 78 4.58 -3.12 1.09
CA GLY A 78 3.21 -2.75 0.77
C GLY A 78 3.10 -2.14 -0.62
N THR A 79 1.93 -2.29 -1.24
CA THR A 79 1.65 -1.68 -2.54
C THR A 79 0.17 -1.36 -2.71
N VAL A 80 -0.11 -0.36 -3.52
CA VAL A 80 -1.43 -0.06 -4.07
C VAL A 80 -1.24 0.45 -5.49
N ARG A 81 -2.20 0.21 -6.38
CA ARG A 81 -2.20 0.85 -7.70
C ARG A 81 -3.34 1.85 -7.83
N ILE A 82 -3.09 2.92 -8.57
CA ILE A 82 -4.10 3.90 -8.97
C ILE A 82 -4.15 4.01 -10.50
N HIS A 83 -5.34 4.28 -11.04
CA HIS A 83 -5.51 4.57 -12.46
C HIS A 83 -6.65 5.56 -12.67
N ALA A 84 -6.57 6.33 -13.76
CA ALA A 84 -7.67 7.15 -14.24
C ALA A 84 -8.56 6.29 -15.14
N ASP A 85 -9.84 6.20 -14.82
CA ASP A 85 -10.83 5.51 -15.66
C ASP A 85 -11.34 6.44 -16.76
N ARG A 86 -11.56 7.70 -16.42
CA ARG A 86 -11.90 8.80 -17.33
C ARG A 86 -11.47 10.13 -16.69
N PRO A 87 -11.44 11.25 -17.44
CA PRO A 87 -11.03 12.55 -16.88
C PRO A 87 -11.77 12.87 -15.57
N GLY A 88 -11.00 13.13 -14.52
CA GLY A 88 -11.50 13.43 -13.17
C GLY A 88 -11.89 12.22 -12.31
N LEU A 89 -12.12 11.02 -12.88
CA LEU A 89 -12.48 9.82 -12.13
C LEU A 89 -11.30 8.85 -12.01
N TRP A 90 -10.89 8.61 -10.77
CA TRP A 90 -9.77 7.74 -10.44
C TRP A 90 -10.18 6.59 -9.54
N TRP A 91 -9.43 5.49 -9.65
CA TRP A 91 -9.66 4.28 -8.89
C TRP A 91 -8.40 3.79 -8.20
N GLY A 92 -8.51 3.51 -6.91
CA GLY A 92 -7.52 2.76 -6.13
C GLY A 92 -7.87 1.28 -6.09
N SER A 93 -6.90 0.40 -6.30
CA SER A 93 -7.10 -1.05 -6.26
C SER A 93 -5.83 -1.80 -5.85
N ARG A 94 -5.97 -3.10 -5.57
CA ARG A 94 -4.85 -4.01 -5.26
C ARG A 94 -3.99 -3.56 -4.07
N LEU A 95 -4.62 -2.99 -3.05
CA LEU A 95 -3.94 -2.66 -1.80
C LEU A 95 -3.51 -3.95 -1.09
N ALA A 96 -2.20 -4.18 -1.00
CA ALA A 96 -1.60 -5.32 -0.35
C ALA A 96 -0.52 -4.86 0.63
N VAL A 97 -0.49 -5.45 1.82
CA VAL A 97 0.58 -5.25 2.82
C VAL A 97 1.06 -6.62 3.26
N HIS A 98 2.37 -6.81 3.25
CA HIS A 98 3.02 -8.05 3.64
C HIS A 98 2.62 -8.43 5.08
N PRO A 99 2.26 -9.70 5.37
CA PRO A 99 1.71 -10.13 6.67
C PRO A 99 2.51 -9.66 7.89
N ALA A 100 3.85 -9.78 7.83
CA ALA A 100 4.75 -9.35 8.91
C ALA A 100 4.67 -7.85 9.25
N PHE A 101 4.13 -7.03 8.34
CA PHE A 101 4.03 -5.59 8.47
C PHE A 101 2.59 -5.10 8.71
N ARG A 102 1.60 -5.99 8.79
CA ARG A 102 0.19 -5.59 9.03
C ARG A 102 -0.06 -5.04 10.42
N SER A 103 0.74 -5.46 11.42
CA SER A 103 0.76 -4.86 12.76
C SER A 103 1.16 -3.38 12.71
N GLN A 104 1.89 -2.97 11.66
CA GLN A 104 2.13 -1.58 11.30
C GLN A 104 0.96 -1.05 10.47
N GLY A 105 -0.26 -1.07 11.02
CA GLY A 105 -1.50 -0.70 10.30
C GLY A 105 -1.49 0.71 9.69
N HIS A 106 -0.54 1.55 10.09
CA HIS A 106 -0.27 2.84 9.48
C HIS A 106 0.27 2.76 8.05
N LEU A 107 0.93 1.67 7.63
CA LEU A 107 1.46 1.52 6.27
C LEU A 107 0.36 1.50 5.21
N GLY A 108 -0.71 0.72 5.46
CA GLY A 108 -1.88 0.71 4.58
C GLY A 108 -2.53 2.10 4.50
N ALA A 109 -2.66 2.79 5.63
CA ALA A 109 -3.18 4.15 5.68
C ALA A 109 -2.28 5.16 4.91
N THR A 110 -0.96 5.04 5.01
CA THR A 110 -0.02 5.92 4.28
C THR A 110 -0.07 5.67 2.77
N LEU A 111 -0.21 4.41 2.34
CA LEU A 111 -0.43 4.07 0.93
C LEU A 111 -1.75 4.66 0.41
N ILE A 112 -2.84 4.53 1.17
CA ILE A 112 -4.14 5.12 0.84
C ILE A 112 -4.02 6.65 0.73
N ARG A 113 -3.34 7.29 1.69
CA ARG A 113 -3.10 8.74 1.67
C ARG A 113 -2.35 9.16 0.41
N LEU A 114 -1.25 8.49 0.06
CA LEU A 114 -0.49 8.79 -1.16
C LEU A 114 -1.34 8.57 -2.41
N ALA A 115 -2.11 7.48 -2.47
CA ALA A 115 -2.98 7.16 -3.60
C ALA A 115 -3.98 8.29 -3.90
N VAL A 116 -4.70 8.75 -2.88
CA VAL A 116 -5.70 9.81 -3.05
C VAL A 116 -5.01 11.15 -3.35
N SER A 117 -3.99 11.52 -2.58
CA SER A 117 -3.26 12.78 -2.77
C SER A 117 -2.59 12.88 -4.14
N ARG A 118 -2.05 11.78 -4.67
CA ARG A 118 -1.44 11.73 -6.01
C ARG A 118 -2.48 11.91 -7.11
N ALA A 119 -3.58 11.17 -7.05
CA ALA A 119 -4.67 11.34 -8.00
C ALA A 119 -5.25 12.77 -7.93
N HIS A 120 -5.40 13.34 -6.73
CA HIS A 120 -5.86 14.71 -6.53
C HIS A 120 -4.93 15.74 -7.21
N ALA A 121 -3.61 15.57 -7.08
CA ALA A 121 -2.62 16.38 -7.80
C ALA A 121 -2.69 16.25 -9.33
N GLN A 122 -3.30 15.17 -9.84
CA GLN A 122 -3.48 14.89 -11.26
C GLN A 122 -4.91 15.26 -11.75
N GLY A 123 -5.63 16.09 -10.99
CA GLY A 123 -6.95 16.60 -11.38
C GLY A 123 -8.10 15.63 -11.08
N CYS A 124 -7.92 14.70 -10.15
CA CYS A 124 -9.01 13.87 -9.64
C CYS A 124 -10.08 14.73 -8.96
N THR A 125 -11.33 14.56 -9.40
CA THR A 125 -12.53 15.16 -8.80
C THR A 125 -13.43 14.09 -8.15
N ALA A 126 -13.20 12.81 -8.47
CA ALA A 126 -13.84 11.67 -7.82
C ALA A 126 -12.84 10.51 -7.72
N PHE A 127 -12.52 10.08 -6.50
CA PHE A 127 -11.70 8.89 -6.25
C PHE A 127 -12.59 7.77 -5.70
N ARG A 128 -12.39 6.53 -6.17
CA ARG A 128 -13.18 5.37 -5.73
C ARG A 128 -12.31 4.15 -5.49
N ALA A 129 -12.82 3.21 -4.70
CA ALA A 129 -12.23 1.88 -4.54
C ALA A 129 -13.31 0.84 -4.26
N HIS A 130 -13.04 -0.40 -4.69
CA HIS A 130 -13.75 -1.58 -4.20
C HIS A 130 -13.05 -2.08 -2.95
N VAL A 131 -13.72 -1.99 -1.81
CA VAL A 131 -13.18 -2.35 -0.49
C VAL A 131 -13.88 -3.60 -0.01
N GLN A 132 -13.13 -4.64 0.34
CA GLN A 132 -13.69 -5.85 0.96
C GLN A 132 -14.46 -5.46 2.23
N MET A 133 -15.62 -6.08 2.49
CA MET A 133 -16.48 -5.70 3.62
C MET A 133 -15.74 -5.66 4.97
N GLN A 134 -14.80 -6.57 5.20
CA GLN A 134 -13.97 -6.61 6.41
C GLN A 134 -13.09 -5.36 6.63
N ASN A 135 -12.74 -4.64 5.57
CA ASN A 135 -11.88 -3.46 5.62
C ASN A 135 -12.67 -2.14 5.65
N VAL A 136 -14.00 -2.17 5.50
CA VAL A 136 -14.84 -0.96 5.52
C VAL A 136 -14.61 -0.10 6.78
N PRO A 137 -14.56 -0.65 8.02
CA PRO A 137 -14.33 0.15 9.22
C PRO A 137 -12.96 0.87 9.26
N LEU A 138 -11.95 0.31 8.58
CA LEU A 138 -10.64 0.99 8.43
C LEU A 138 -10.79 2.21 7.52
N PHE A 139 -11.49 2.05 6.39
CA PHE A 139 -11.68 3.11 5.42
C PHE A 139 -12.53 4.26 5.98
N GLU A 140 -13.56 3.95 6.77
CA GLU A 140 -14.36 4.96 7.47
C GLU A 140 -13.51 5.83 8.40
N LYS A 141 -12.59 5.22 9.16
CA LYS A 141 -11.61 5.96 10.00
C LYS A 141 -10.66 6.84 9.20
N LEU A 142 -10.51 6.56 7.90
CA LEU A 142 -9.70 7.34 6.97
C LEU A 142 -10.54 8.39 6.22
N HIS A 143 -11.73 8.75 6.71
CA HIS A 143 -12.62 9.70 6.05
C HIS A 143 -13.11 9.24 4.66
N TRP A 144 -13.38 7.94 4.54
CA TRP A 144 -14.09 7.40 3.38
C TRP A 144 -15.55 7.11 3.73
N GLN A 145 -16.41 7.23 2.73
CA GLN A 145 -17.82 6.91 2.81
C GLN A 145 -18.17 5.78 1.84
N ALA A 146 -19.06 4.88 2.27
CA ALA A 146 -19.63 3.87 1.41
C ALA A 146 -20.69 4.49 0.48
N LEU A 147 -20.59 4.19 -0.81
CA LEU A 147 -21.53 4.63 -1.85
C LEU A 147 -22.54 3.52 -2.23
N GLY A 148 -22.21 2.27 -1.89
CA GLY A 148 -23.06 1.11 -2.19
C GLY A 148 -22.29 -0.20 -2.02
N GLN A 149 -22.98 -1.32 -2.17
CA GLN A 149 -22.40 -2.66 -2.14
C GLN A 149 -22.30 -3.24 -3.55
N THR A 150 -21.31 -4.09 -3.76
CA THR A 150 -21.07 -4.81 -5.01
C THR A 150 -20.41 -6.15 -4.73
N ALA A 151 -20.41 -7.05 -5.70
CA ALA A 151 -19.67 -8.31 -5.64
C ALA A 151 -18.47 -8.24 -6.60
N VAL A 152 -17.28 -8.52 -6.09
CA VAL A 152 -16.05 -8.59 -6.89
C VAL A 152 -15.44 -9.97 -6.67
N HIS A 153 -15.26 -10.74 -7.75
CA HIS A 153 -14.79 -12.14 -7.71
C HIS A 153 -15.56 -13.02 -6.70
N GLY A 154 -16.89 -12.89 -6.68
CA GLY A 154 -17.77 -13.66 -5.79
C GLY A 154 -17.71 -13.25 -4.31
N ARG A 155 -17.01 -12.16 -3.96
CA ARG A 155 -16.89 -11.64 -2.60
C ARG A 155 -17.61 -10.31 -2.44
N ALA A 156 -18.28 -10.12 -1.31
CA ALA A 156 -18.91 -8.86 -0.98
C ALA A 156 -17.87 -7.74 -0.79
N HIS A 157 -18.11 -6.63 -1.47
CA HIS A 157 -17.33 -5.40 -1.39
C HIS A 157 -18.26 -4.20 -1.24
N ALA A 158 -17.76 -3.12 -0.66
CA ALA A 158 -18.36 -1.80 -0.75
C ALA A 158 -17.63 -1.00 -1.84
N VAL A 159 -18.38 -0.23 -2.62
CA VAL A 159 -17.82 0.89 -3.38
C VAL A 159 -17.67 2.04 -2.40
N MET A 160 -16.45 2.53 -2.20
CA MET A 160 -16.18 3.62 -1.26
C MET A 160 -15.47 4.78 -1.95
N ALA A 161 -15.64 5.99 -1.41
CA ALA A 161 -14.95 7.20 -1.86
C ALA A 161 -14.41 8.00 -0.65
N PRO A 162 -13.21 8.61 -0.74
CA PRO A 162 -12.69 9.51 0.27
C PRO A 162 -13.36 10.89 0.20
N ASP A 163 -13.36 11.61 1.31
CA ASP A 163 -13.43 13.07 1.28
C ASP A 163 -12.13 13.64 0.71
N LEU A 164 -12.14 14.10 -0.55
CA LEU A 164 -10.95 14.64 -1.22
C LEU A 164 -10.35 15.85 -0.48
N ALA A 165 -11.14 16.63 0.27
CA ALA A 165 -10.62 17.76 1.03
C ALA A 165 -9.71 17.33 2.18
N HIS A 166 -9.89 16.12 2.72
CA HIS A 166 -9.02 15.54 3.74
C HIS A 166 -7.63 15.15 3.18
N TYR A 167 -7.51 14.98 1.86
CA TYR A 167 -6.31 14.50 1.18
C TYR A 167 -5.74 15.59 0.27
N PRO A 168 -4.89 16.50 0.80
CA PRO A 168 -4.31 17.56 -0.02
C PRO A 168 -3.48 16.97 -1.18
N PRO A 169 -3.43 17.65 -2.34
CA PRO A 169 -2.64 17.22 -3.49
C PRO A 169 -1.16 16.98 -3.16
N CYS A 170 -0.60 15.87 -3.65
CA CYS A 170 0.82 15.56 -3.60
C CYS A 170 1.40 15.54 -5.02
N HIS A 171 2.13 16.60 -5.39
CA HIS A 171 2.71 16.75 -6.72
C HIS A 171 4.04 15.98 -6.88
N ASP A 172 4.79 15.79 -5.79
CA ASP A 172 6.04 15.02 -5.77
C ASP A 172 5.84 13.64 -5.12
N ALA A 173 5.21 12.74 -5.87
CA ALA A 173 5.04 11.36 -5.43
C ALA A 173 6.31 10.50 -5.58
N ALA A 174 7.32 10.97 -6.32
CA ALA A 174 8.56 10.25 -6.56
C ALA A 174 9.52 10.33 -5.36
N SER A 175 9.55 11.48 -4.67
CA SER A 175 10.23 11.61 -3.37
C SER A 175 9.44 10.95 -2.23
N GLY A 176 8.10 10.99 -2.31
CA GLY A 176 7.20 10.24 -1.42
C GLY A 176 7.15 10.73 0.03
N PHE A 177 6.63 9.87 0.91
CA PHE A 177 6.53 10.07 2.36
C PHE A 177 7.49 9.15 3.11
N VAL A 178 8.10 9.65 4.18
CA VAL A 178 8.79 8.81 5.17
C VAL A 178 7.82 8.47 6.30
N SER A 179 7.58 7.18 6.51
CA SER A 179 6.79 6.67 7.62
C SER A 179 7.69 5.97 8.63
N ARG A 180 7.58 6.28 9.91
CA ARG A 180 8.37 5.63 10.97
C ARG A 180 7.58 4.48 11.57
N ARG A 181 8.30 3.42 11.99
CA ARG A 181 7.70 2.36 12.80
C ARG A 181 7.09 2.98 14.06
N ARG A 182 5.87 2.58 14.44
CA ARG A 182 5.35 2.94 15.77
C ARG A 182 6.07 2.07 16.80
N SER A 183 6.79 2.71 17.72
CA SER A 183 7.24 2.05 18.94
C SER A 183 6.01 1.65 19.76
N ALA A 184 6.01 0.46 20.34
CA ALA A 184 5.07 0.17 21.42
C ALA A 184 5.33 1.17 22.55
N PRO A 185 4.29 1.70 23.23
CA PRO A 185 4.51 2.48 24.44
C PRO A 185 5.29 1.61 25.43
N CYS A 186 6.35 2.17 26.03
CA CYS A 186 7.03 1.52 27.14
C CYS A 186 6.03 1.47 28.30
N THR A 187 5.56 0.26 28.63
CA THR A 187 4.79 -0.02 29.85
C THR A 187 5.70 -0.05 31.06
#